data_AF-A0A2T6ZBM2-F1
#
_entry.id   AF-A0A2T6ZBM2-F1
#
_cell.length_a   1.000
_cell.length_b   1.000
_cell.length_c   1.000
_cell.angle_alpha   90.00
_cell.angle_beta   90.00
_cell.angle_gamma   90.00
#
_symmetry.space_group_name_H-M   'P 1'
#
loop_
_entity.id
_entity.type
_entity.pdbx_description
1 polymer ?
#
loop_
_entity_poly.entity_id
_entity_poly.type
_entity_poly.pdbx_seq_one_letter_code
_entity_poly.pdbx_strand_id
1 'polypeptide(L)'
;MLVGPLFIGNDGCPNPMPVEGAALAAWHKFALDQATLFENQRVQQTLEDRAMWRKELEKVSKGFQDSQDVLLQRCEKKEQQLQEEINKLTMALLMSKYSKRIEMLNIRGALERIRRDAANQKGISSANKGQATLAEIAESEEFTKISEGEARARGLKQAEVRDSAAFLFKYLSGYAHGYDEPIVVKKGDHPRDERVAIIALLKLQDKWPSPLSWREEE
;
A
#
# COMPACT_ATOMS: atom_id res chain seq x y z
N MET A 1 63.61 -65.99 -46.34
CA MET A 1 64.87 -66.56 -45.81
C MET A 1 66.00 -66.11 -46.71
N LEU A 2 66.78 -65.11 -46.26
CA LEU A 2 68.05 -64.74 -46.86
C LEU A 2 69.05 -64.74 -45.71
N VAL A 3 69.92 -65.76 -45.70
CA VAL A 3 70.99 -65.93 -44.71
C VAL A 3 72.21 -65.21 -45.27
N GLY A 4 72.57 -64.08 -44.66
CA GLY A 4 73.80 -63.33 -44.98
C GLY A 4 75.02 -63.91 -44.25
N PRO A 5 76.24 -63.74 -44.79
CA PRO A 5 77.43 -64.41 -44.28
C PRO A 5 77.91 -63.82 -42.94
N LEU A 6 78.26 -64.72 -42.02
CA LEU A 6 78.90 -64.43 -40.73
C LEU A 6 80.40 -64.19 -40.94
N PHE A 7 80.85 -62.97 -40.66
CA PHE A 7 82.27 -62.66 -40.49
C PHE A 7 82.64 -62.79 -39.01
N ILE A 8 83.62 -63.64 -38.73
CA ILE A 8 84.17 -63.88 -37.38
C ILE A 8 85.47 -63.06 -37.27
N GLY A 9 85.53 -62.16 -36.28
CA GLY A 9 86.75 -61.42 -35.93
C GLY A 9 87.73 -62.29 -35.12
N ASN A 10 89.01 -61.91 -35.09
CA ASN A 10 90.14 -62.69 -34.57
C ASN A 10 90.16 -62.88 -33.04
N ASP A 11 89.07 -62.53 -32.36
CA ASP A 11 88.93 -62.42 -30.92
C ASP A 11 87.88 -63.42 -30.39
N GLY A 12 87.26 -64.21 -31.28
CA GLY A 12 86.23 -65.20 -30.94
C GLY A 12 84.87 -64.61 -30.54
N CYS A 13 84.74 -63.29 -30.47
CA CYS A 13 83.47 -62.61 -30.23
C CYS A 13 82.86 -62.12 -31.56
N PRO A 14 81.58 -62.42 -31.86
CA PRO A 14 80.91 -61.90 -33.04
C PRO A 14 80.87 -60.36 -32.94
N ASN A 15 81.48 -59.68 -33.92
CA ASN A 15 81.42 -58.23 -34.01
C ASN A 15 79.96 -57.83 -34.31
N PRO A 16 79.32 -56.99 -33.49
CA PRO A 16 77.99 -56.49 -33.81
C PRO A 16 78.09 -55.74 -35.14
N MET A 17 77.30 -56.16 -36.14
CA MET A 17 77.20 -55.39 -37.38
C MET A 17 76.75 -53.96 -37.06
N PRO A 18 77.29 -52.93 -37.74
CA PRO A 18 76.85 -51.55 -37.59
C PRO A 18 75.51 -51.35 -38.30
N VAL A 19 74.45 -51.96 -37.76
CA VAL A 19 73.04 -51.69 -38.13
C VAL A 19 72.36 -50.82 -37.07
N GLU A 20 73.07 -50.51 -35.97
CA GLU A 20 72.50 -49.90 -34.76
C GLU A 20 72.13 -48.42 -34.90
N GLY A 21 72.84 -47.64 -35.71
CA GLY A 21 72.57 -46.20 -35.85
C GLY A 21 71.22 -45.88 -36.53
N ALA A 22 70.88 -46.59 -37.59
CA ALA A 22 69.64 -46.35 -38.34
C ALA A 22 68.40 -46.88 -37.59
N ALA A 23 68.52 -48.05 -36.94
CA ALA A 23 67.44 -48.61 -36.13
C ALA A 23 67.16 -47.74 -34.89
N LEU A 24 68.20 -47.27 -34.20
CA LEU A 24 68.05 -46.39 -33.03
C LEU A 24 67.41 -45.04 -33.40
N ALA A 25 67.83 -44.44 -34.52
CA ALA A 25 67.21 -43.21 -35.02
C ALA A 25 65.72 -43.41 -35.39
N ALA A 26 65.37 -44.55 -35.97
CA ALA A 26 63.98 -44.89 -36.29
C ALA A 26 63.12 -45.07 -35.02
N TRP A 27 63.65 -45.75 -34.00
CA TRP A 27 62.98 -45.90 -32.70
C TRP A 27 62.81 -44.58 -31.97
N HIS A 28 63.83 -43.72 -31.97
CA HIS A 28 63.75 -42.40 -31.35
C HIS A 28 62.71 -41.51 -32.05
N LYS A 29 62.69 -41.51 -33.38
CA LYS A 29 61.65 -40.80 -34.15
C LYS A 29 60.26 -41.34 -33.84
N PHE A 30 60.08 -42.66 -33.83
CA PHE A 30 58.82 -43.29 -33.47
C PHE A 30 58.36 -42.91 -32.06
N ALA A 31 59.26 -42.90 -31.07
CA ALA A 31 58.95 -42.50 -29.70
C ALA A 31 58.52 -41.02 -29.61
N LEU A 32 59.17 -40.13 -30.36
CA LEU A 32 58.78 -38.72 -30.46
C LEU A 32 57.41 -38.55 -31.13
N ASP A 33 57.15 -39.28 -32.23
CA ASP A 33 55.87 -39.26 -32.94
C ASP A 33 54.73 -39.78 -32.03
N GLN A 34 55.00 -40.83 -31.24
CA GLN A 34 54.04 -41.32 -30.24
C GLN A 34 53.80 -40.32 -29.12
N ALA A 35 54.85 -39.69 -28.57
CA ALA A 35 54.72 -38.70 -27.51
C ALA A 35 53.91 -37.47 -27.98
N THR A 36 54.15 -36.99 -29.20
CA THR A 36 53.39 -35.88 -29.79
C THR A 36 51.93 -36.26 -30.05
N LEU A 37 51.65 -37.49 -30.49
CA LEU A 37 50.28 -37.98 -30.65
C LEU A 37 49.52 -37.99 -29.32
N PHE A 38 50.11 -38.54 -28.25
CA PHE A 38 49.49 -38.55 -26.92
C PHE A 38 49.25 -37.15 -26.36
N GLU A 39 50.20 -36.23 -26.54
CA GLU A 39 50.04 -34.85 -26.10
C GLU A 39 48.90 -34.16 -26.87
N ASN A 40 48.84 -34.33 -28.20
CA ASN A 40 47.76 -33.79 -29.01
C ASN A 40 46.39 -34.34 -28.60
N GLN A 41 46.30 -35.64 -28.31
CA GLN A 41 45.07 -36.26 -27.84
C GLN A 41 44.64 -35.71 -26.47
N ARG A 42 45.59 -35.50 -25.55
CA ARG A 42 45.33 -34.91 -24.23
C ARG A 42 44.85 -33.46 -24.33
N VAL A 43 45.47 -32.67 -25.21
CA VAL A 43 45.06 -31.29 -25.49
C VAL A 43 43.65 -31.28 -26.08
N GLN A 44 43.36 -32.14 -27.05
CA GLN A 44 42.04 -32.24 -27.67
C GLN A 44 40.95 -32.57 -26.64
N GLN A 45 41.18 -33.57 -25.79
CA GLN A 45 40.24 -33.91 -24.71
C GLN A 45 40.02 -32.73 -23.76
N THR A 46 41.10 -32.02 -23.39
CA THR A 46 41.02 -30.85 -22.52
C THR A 46 40.19 -29.72 -23.16
N LEU A 47 40.30 -29.53 -24.48
CA LEU A 47 39.51 -28.54 -25.22
C LEU A 47 38.03 -28.91 -25.28
N GLU A 48 37.72 -30.20 -25.48
CA GLU A 48 36.36 -30.73 -25.49
C GLU A 48 35.70 -30.60 -24.11
N ASP A 49 36.39 -30.97 -23.04
CA ASP A 49 35.91 -30.80 -21.67
C ASP A 49 35.65 -29.32 -21.35
N ARG A 50 36.56 -28.42 -21.76
CA ARG A 50 36.37 -26.97 -21.61
C ARG A 50 35.19 -26.45 -22.42
N ALA A 51 34.95 -26.97 -23.61
CA ALA A 51 33.79 -26.59 -24.43
C ALA A 51 32.48 -27.04 -23.77
N MET A 52 32.44 -28.27 -23.23
CA MET A 52 31.32 -28.80 -22.47
C MET A 52 31.02 -27.95 -21.24
N TRP A 53 32.03 -27.66 -20.41
CA TRP A 53 31.87 -26.85 -19.20
C TRP A 53 31.42 -25.42 -19.48
N ARG A 54 31.92 -24.80 -20.57
CA ARG A 54 31.43 -23.48 -20.99
C ARG A 54 29.93 -23.52 -21.32
N LYS A 55 29.48 -24.53 -22.04
CA LYS A 55 28.06 -24.69 -22.39
C LYS A 55 27.17 -24.88 -21.15
N GLU A 56 27.62 -25.68 -20.18
CA GLU A 56 26.88 -25.84 -18.92
C GLU A 56 26.88 -24.55 -18.08
N LEU A 57 27.99 -23.82 -18.04
CA LEU A 57 28.07 -22.52 -17.36
C LEU A 57 27.11 -21.49 -17.99
N GLU A 58 27.08 -21.40 -19.31
CA GLU A 58 26.14 -20.53 -20.05
C GLU A 58 24.68 -20.88 -19.73
N LYS A 59 24.37 -22.17 -19.67
CA LYS A 59 23.03 -22.65 -19.32
C LYS A 59 22.63 -22.25 -17.89
N VAL A 60 23.53 -22.42 -16.92
CA VAL A 60 23.30 -22.01 -15.53
C VAL A 60 23.16 -20.49 -15.42
N SER A 61 24.05 -19.74 -16.08
CA SER A 61 24.02 -18.27 -16.09
C SER A 61 22.71 -17.75 -16.67
N LYS A 62 22.25 -18.34 -17.78
CA LYS A 62 20.97 -17.99 -18.38
C LYS A 62 19.81 -18.30 -17.44
N GLY A 63 19.80 -19.49 -16.82
CA GLY A 63 18.75 -19.85 -15.85
C GLY A 63 18.70 -18.92 -14.64
N PHE A 64 19.85 -18.41 -14.19
CA PHE A 64 19.92 -17.41 -13.13
C PHE A 64 19.34 -16.07 -13.58
N GLN A 65 19.69 -15.62 -14.78
CA GLN A 65 19.19 -14.37 -15.35
C GLN A 65 17.66 -14.43 -15.58
N ASP A 66 17.16 -15.51 -16.18
CA ASP A 66 15.72 -15.72 -16.37
C ASP A 66 14.98 -15.72 -15.02
N SER A 67 15.57 -16.35 -13.98
CA SER A 67 14.99 -16.34 -12.62
C SER A 67 14.99 -14.95 -12.00
N GLN A 68 16.07 -14.18 -12.21
CA GLN A 68 16.17 -12.81 -11.72
C GLN A 68 15.12 -11.90 -12.38
N ASP A 69 14.93 -12.02 -13.70
CA ASP A 69 13.95 -11.24 -14.44
C ASP A 69 12.51 -11.54 -13.98
N VAL A 70 12.20 -12.82 -13.75
CA VAL A 70 10.88 -13.24 -13.21
C VAL A 70 10.64 -12.65 -11.82
N LEU A 71 11.65 -12.65 -10.96
CA LEU A 71 11.55 -12.05 -9.63
C LEU A 71 11.36 -10.53 -9.70
N LEU A 72 12.09 -9.86 -10.58
CA LEU A 72 11.99 -8.42 -10.77
C LEU A 72 10.58 -8.02 -11.24
N GLN A 73 10.07 -8.68 -12.28
CA GLN A 73 8.70 -8.45 -12.77
C GLN A 73 7.65 -8.70 -11.69
N ARG A 74 7.84 -9.73 -10.85
CA ARG A 74 6.94 -10.01 -9.74
C ARG A 74 6.97 -8.91 -8.68
N CYS A 75 8.16 -8.37 -8.38
CA CYS A 75 8.31 -7.24 -7.46
C CYS A 75 7.64 -5.97 -8.00
N GLU A 76 7.91 -5.61 -9.26
CA GLU A 76 7.30 -4.44 -9.92
C GLU A 76 5.77 -4.53 -9.94
N LYS A 77 5.22 -5.70 -10.27
CA LYS A 77 3.77 -5.90 -10.27
C LYS A 77 3.17 -5.73 -8.88
N LYS A 78 3.83 -6.23 -7.83
CA LYS A 78 3.38 -6.05 -6.45
C LYS A 78 3.44 -4.60 -6.02
N GLU A 79 4.50 -3.89 -6.40
CA GLU A 79 4.65 -2.47 -6.12
C GLU A 79 3.53 -1.65 -6.76
N GLN A 80 3.21 -1.92 -8.04
CA GLN A 80 2.08 -1.28 -8.73
C GLN A 80 0.74 -1.55 -8.02
N GLN A 81 0.47 -2.81 -7.62
CA GLN A 81 -0.74 -3.16 -6.89
C GLN A 81 -0.85 -2.43 -5.54
N LEU A 82 0.24 -2.37 -4.78
CA LEU A 82 0.27 -1.65 -3.52
C LEU A 82 0.06 -0.15 -3.73
N GLN A 83 0.64 0.43 -4.78
CA GLN A 83 0.46 1.85 -5.08
C GLN A 83 -0.99 2.18 -5.47
N GLU A 84 -1.65 1.31 -6.24
CA GLU A 84 -3.07 1.43 -6.56
C GLU A 84 -3.94 1.37 -5.29
N GLU A 85 -3.65 0.43 -4.39
CA GLU A 85 -4.37 0.29 -3.12
C GLU A 85 -4.17 1.51 -2.21
N ILE A 86 -2.93 2.00 -2.08
CA ILE A 86 -2.62 3.24 -1.34
C ILE A 86 -3.42 4.41 -1.92
N ASN A 87 -3.44 4.57 -3.24
CA ASN A 87 -4.17 5.64 -3.90
C ASN A 87 -5.69 5.53 -3.64
N LYS A 88 -6.24 4.32 -3.75
CA LYS A 88 -7.65 4.04 -3.47
C LYS A 88 -8.02 4.37 -2.03
N LEU A 89 -7.23 3.90 -1.06
CA LEU A 89 -7.46 4.15 0.36
C LEU A 89 -7.30 5.64 0.71
N THR A 90 -6.32 6.31 0.10
CA THR A 90 -6.11 7.75 0.28
C THR A 90 -7.31 8.54 -0.22
N MET A 91 -7.84 8.21 -1.40
CA MET A 91 -9.04 8.85 -1.92
C MET A 91 -10.27 8.57 -1.05
N ALA A 92 -10.47 7.32 -0.61
CA ALA A 92 -11.57 6.97 0.29
C ALA A 92 -11.50 7.74 1.62
N LEU A 93 -10.31 7.87 2.20
CA LEU A 93 -10.08 8.63 3.42
C LEU A 93 -10.34 10.13 3.22
N LEU A 94 -9.85 10.70 2.12
CA LEU A 94 -10.12 12.11 1.78
C LEU A 94 -11.61 12.35 1.61
N MET A 95 -12.30 11.54 0.81
CA MET A 95 -13.74 11.65 0.60
C MET A 95 -14.51 11.52 1.92
N SER A 96 -14.15 10.56 2.77
CA SER A 96 -14.74 10.43 4.10
C SER A 96 -14.56 11.67 4.96
N LYS A 97 -13.35 12.26 4.98
CA LYS A 97 -13.07 13.51 5.71
C LYS A 97 -13.84 14.69 5.13
N TYR A 98 -13.93 14.80 3.80
CA TYR A 98 -14.70 15.86 3.14
C TYR A 98 -16.20 15.73 3.41
N SER A 99 -16.77 14.53 3.29
CA SER A 99 -18.18 14.26 3.62
C SER A 99 -18.48 14.64 5.07
N LYS A 100 -17.64 14.22 6.02
CA LYS A 100 -17.81 14.59 7.43
C LYS A 100 -17.76 16.11 7.64
N ARG A 101 -16.87 16.81 6.94
CA ARG A 101 -16.79 18.28 6.99
C ARG A 101 -18.03 18.94 6.42
N ILE A 102 -18.55 18.45 5.29
CA ILE A 102 -19.79 18.97 4.68
C ILE A 102 -20.97 18.77 5.63
N GLU A 103 -21.10 17.59 6.25
CA GLU A 103 -22.16 17.29 7.21
C GLU A 103 -22.10 18.20 8.45
N MET A 104 -20.91 18.45 8.99
CA MET A 104 -20.71 19.42 10.08
C MET A 104 -21.08 20.85 9.67
N LEU A 105 -20.78 21.25 8.43
CA LEU A 105 -21.18 22.55 7.90
C LEU A 105 -22.71 22.66 7.75
N ASN A 106 -23.39 21.58 7.34
CA ASN A 106 -24.85 21.53 7.23
C ASN A 106 -25.54 21.70 8.58
N ILE A 107 -25.13 20.95 9.61
CA ILE A 107 -25.70 21.09 10.97
C ILE A 107 -25.45 22.49 11.51
N ARG A 108 -24.27 23.07 11.25
CA ARG A 108 -24.01 24.44 11.69
C ARG A 108 -24.85 25.47 10.95
N GLY A 109 -25.00 25.36 9.63
CA GLY A 109 -25.86 26.23 8.84
C GLY A 109 -27.31 26.18 9.33
N ALA A 110 -27.77 24.98 9.71
CA ALA A 110 -29.05 24.76 10.36
C ALA A 110 -29.16 25.50 11.70
N LEU A 111 -28.17 25.36 12.59
CA LEU A 111 -28.16 26.04 13.88
C LEU A 111 -28.11 27.58 13.74
N GLU A 112 -27.39 28.10 12.75
CA GLU A 112 -27.33 29.54 12.47
C GLU A 112 -28.67 30.08 11.93
N ARG A 113 -29.38 29.29 11.11
CA ARG A 113 -30.74 29.61 10.69
C ARG A 113 -31.71 29.54 11.87
N ILE A 114 -31.61 28.51 12.71
CA ILE A 114 -32.41 28.36 13.94
C ILE A 114 -32.23 29.59 14.84
N ARG A 115 -30.98 30.00 15.05
CA ARG A 115 -30.62 31.18 15.83
C ARG A 115 -31.26 32.45 15.27
N ARG A 116 -31.15 32.66 13.95
CA ARG A 116 -31.71 33.84 13.26
C ARG A 116 -33.23 33.89 13.37
N ASP A 117 -33.89 32.76 13.13
CA ASP A 117 -35.34 32.67 13.14
C ASP A 117 -35.90 32.80 14.58
N ALA A 118 -35.20 32.28 15.59
CA ALA A 118 -35.54 32.53 16.99
C ALA A 118 -35.46 34.01 17.37
N ALA A 119 -34.40 34.72 16.92
CA ALA A 119 -34.27 36.16 17.16
C ALA A 119 -35.43 36.95 16.52
N ASN A 120 -35.84 36.56 15.32
CA ASN A 120 -36.95 37.19 14.61
C ASN A 120 -38.31 36.91 15.28
N GLN A 121 -38.53 35.71 15.80
CA GLN A 121 -39.82 35.30 16.35
C GLN A 121 -40.01 35.68 17.82
N LYS A 122 -38.97 35.53 18.64
CA LYS A 122 -39.06 35.68 20.11
C LYS A 122 -38.63 37.07 20.59
N GLY A 123 -38.26 37.97 19.68
CA GLY A 123 -37.73 39.29 20.04
C GLY A 123 -36.42 39.22 20.82
N ILE A 124 -35.72 38.07 20.76
CA ILE A 124 -34.44 37.89 21.43
C ILE A 124 -33.47 38.90 20.82
N SER A 125 -32.89 39.74 21.68
CA SER A 125 -32.03 40.84 21.26
C SER A 125 -30.92 40.34 20.33
N SER A 126 -30.91 40.85 19.10
CA SER A 126 -29.90 40.55 18.08
C SER A 126 -28.49 41.01 18.47
N ALA A 127 -28.36 41.77 19.58
CA ALA A 127 -27.09 42.16 20.17
C ALA A 127 -26.28 40.96 20.68
N ASN A 128 -26.95 39.88 21.08
CA ASN A 128 -26.32 38.63 21.51
C ASN A 128 -25.90 37.82 20.27
N LYS A 129 -24.61 37.89 19.89
CA LYS A 129 -24.08 37.12 18.76
C LYS A 129 -23.66 35.71 19.21
N GLY A 130 -24.03 34.70 18.44
CA GLY A 130 -23.52 33.32 18.58
C GLY A 130 -24.14 32.53 19.73
N GLN A 131 -23.30 32.09 20.68
CA GLN A 131 -23.63 31.12 21.72
C GLN A 131 -24.71 31.60 22.70
N ALA A 132 -24.78 32.90 22.97
CA ALA A 132 -25.73 33.47 23.93
C ALA A 132 -27.20 33.26 23.51
N THR A 133 -27.51 33.39 22.21
CA THR A 133 -28.86 33.14 21.70
C THR A 133 -29.24 31.65 21.81
N LEU A 134 -28.31 30.73 21.53
CA LEU A 134 -28.60 29.29 21.69
C LEU A 134 -28.76 28.91 23.17
N ALA A 135 -27.98 29.52 24.06
CA ALA A 135 -28.17 29.34 25.50
C ALA A 135 -29.56 29.81 25.92
N GLU A 136 -30.00 31.00 25.48
CA GLU A 136 -31.34 31.51 25.76
C GLU A 136 -32.46 30.63 25.18
N ILE A 137 -32.27 30.07 23.98
CA ILE A 137 -33.19 29.06 23.43
C ILE A 137 -33.22 27.82 24.32
N ALA A 138 -32.06 27.35 24.80
CA ALA A 138 -31.95 26.19 25.68
C ALA A 138 -32.63 26.40 27.05
N GLU A 139 -32.76 27.66 27.48
CA GLU A 139 -33.53 28.05 28.68
C GLU A 139 -35.05 28.13 28.44
N SER A 140 -35.51 28.11 27.18
CA SER A 140 -36.93 28.28 26.89
C SER A 140 -37.76 27.05 27.31
N GLU A 141 -38.99 27.29 27.77
CA GLU A 141 -39.90 26.22 28.20
C GLU A 141 -40.20 25.21 27.08
N GLU A 142 -40.34 25.70 25.84
CA GLU A 142 -40.59 24.85 24.67
C GLU A 142 -39.43 23.90 24.39
N PHE A 143 -38.20 24.42 24.41
CA PHE A 143 -37.01 23.59 24.23
C PHE A 143 -36.86 22.59 25.37
N THR A 144 -37.08 23.04 26.61
CA THR A 144 -37.03 22.21 27.82
C THR A 144 -37.98 21.02 27.69
N LYS A 145 -39.23 21.25 27.29
CA LYS A 145 -40.24 20.19 27.11
C LYS A 145 -39.86 19.20 26.00
N ILE A 146 -39.33 19.69 24.87
CA ILE A 146 -38.89 18.82 23.77
C ILE A 146 -37.67 17.99 24.19
N SER A 147 -36.64 18.64 24.72
CA SER A 147 -35.40 17.99 25.14
C SER A 147 -35.60 16.98 26.27
N GLU A 148 -36.51 17.22 27.22
CA GLU A 148 -36.89 16.24 28.24
C GLU A 148 -37.48 14.97 27.65
N GLY A 149 -38.38 15.11 26.67
CA GLY A 149 -38.98 13.97 25.98
C GLY A 149 -37.92 13.14 25.25
N GLU A 150 -37.04 13.80 24.50
CA GLU A 150 -35.98 13.15 23.74
C GLU A 150 -34.91 12.52 24.65
N ALA A 151 -34.55 13.19 25.75
CA ALA A 151 -33.60 12.70 26.74
C ALA A 151 -34.16 11.46 27.44
N ARG A 152 -35.41 11.52 27.91
CA ARG A 152 -36.09 10.39 28.56
C ARG A 152 -36.18 9.17 27.65
N ALA A 153 -36.56 9.38 26.38
CA ALA A 153 -36.66 8.31 25.39
C ALA A 153 -35.32 7.60 25.14
N ARG A 154 -34.19 8.27 25.39
CA ARG A 154 -32.82 7.75 25.19
C ARG A 154 -32.07 7.48 26.50
N GLY A 155 -32.73 7.59 27.65
CA GLY A 155 -32.14 7.34 28.97
C GLY A 155 -31.06 8.36 29.39
N LEU A 156 -31.14 9.60 28.92
CA LEU A 156 -30.22 10.68 29.25
C LEU A 156 -30.79 11.61 30.32
N LYS A 157 -29.90 12.32 31.03
CA LYS A 157 -30.32 13.39 31.94
C LYS A 157 -30.53 14.67 31.15
N GLN A 158 -31.61 15.38 31.45
CA GLN A 158 -31.92 16.65 30.81
C GLN A 158 -30.82 17.71 31.00
N ALA A 159 -30.21 17.76 32.18
CA ALA A 159 -29.12 18.69 32.46
C ALA A 159 -27.96 18.53 31.47
N GLU A 160 -27.59 17.28 31.15
CA GLU A 160 -26.53 16.98 30.18
C GLU A 160 -26.91 17.53 28.79
N VAL A 161 -28.12 17.25 28.30
CA VAL A 161 -28.60 17.73 26.99
C VAL A 161 -28.63 19.27 26.92
N ARG A 162 -29.06 19.93 28.00
CA ARG A 162 -29.11 21.39 28.08
C ARG A 162 -27.71 22.00 28.07
N ASP A 163 -26.79 21.43 28.84
CA ASP A 163 -25.39 21.84 28.83
C ASP A 163 -24.80 21.68 27.42
N SER A 164 -25.00 20.53 26.76
CA SER A 164 -24.53 20.32 25.38
C SER A 164 -25.08 21.39 24.43
N ALA A 165 -26.38 21.71 24.49
CA ALA A 165 -27.00 22.75 23.67
C ALA A 165 -26.32 24.11 23.86
N ALA A 166 -25.96 24.44 25.11
CA ALA A 166 -25.25 25.66 25.48
C ALA A 166 -23.76 25.69 25.06
N PHE A 167 -23.22 24.61 24.49
CA PHE A 167 -21.86 24.56 23.94
C PHE A 167 -21.80 24.27 22.43
N LEU A 168 -22.90 23.83 21.80
CA LEU A 168 -22.93 23.46 20.37
C LEU A 168 -22.35 24.54 19.44
N PHE A 169 -22.63 25.83 19.69
CA PHE A 169 -22.12 26.90 18.82
C PHE A 169 -20.61 27.04 18.91
N LYS A 170 -20.05 26.99 20.13
CA LYS A 170 -18.60 27.05 20.37
C LYS A 170 -17.87 25.96 19.60
N TYR A 171 -18.34 24.71 19.68
CA TYR A 171 -17.75 23.58 18.98
C TYR A 171 -17.84 23.68 17.45
N LEU A 172 -18.86 24.37 16.93
CA LEU A 172 -19.09 24.50 15.50
C LEU A 172 -18.51 25.80 14.89
N SER A 173 -17.92 26.72 15.67
CA SER A 173 -17.74 28.15 15.34
C SER A 173 -16.74 28.63 14.24
N GLY A 174 -16.14 27.82 13.36
CA GLY A 174 -15.19 28.30 12.32
C GLY A 174 -15.74 28.35 10.88
N TYR A 175 -16.12 29.53 10.32
CA TYR A 175 -16.73 29.77 8.96
C TYR A 175 -17.76 28.75 8.40
N ALA A 176 -19.03 29.14 8.28
CA ALA A 176 -20.08 28.35 7.60
C ALA A 176 -20.54 29.06 6.33
N HIS A 177 -20.52 28.37 5.19
CA HIS A 177 -21.12 28.84 3.94
C HIS A 177 -22.13 27.78 3.47
N GLY A 178 -23.41 28.15 3.45
CA GLY A 178 -24.50 27.29 2.97
C GLY A 178 -24.93 26.19 3.95
N TYR A 179 -26.13 25.67 3.73
CA TYR A 179 -26.58 24.36 4.21
C TYR A 179 -27.19 23.66 3.00
N ASP A 180 -26.97 22.35 2.86
CA ASP A 180 -27.68 21.52 1.89
C ASP A 180 -28.86 20.83 2.61
N GLU A 181 -30.06 20.91 2.01
CA GLU A 181 -31.25 20.19 2.49
C GLU A 181 -31.31 18.77 1.87
N PRO A 182 -31.65 17.71 2.63
CA PRO A 182 -32.04 17.71 4.05
C PRO A 182 -30.85 17.59 5.02
N ILE A 183 -31.00 18.15 6.23
CA ILE A 183 -30.02 17.99 7.32
C ILE A 183 -30.08 16.56 7.84
N VAL A 184 -28.93 15.91 7.94
CA VAL A 184 -28.82 14.54 8.45
C VAL A 184 -28.07 14.57 9.78
N VAL A 185 -28.69 14.05 10.84
CA VAL A 185 -28.07 13.90 12.16
C VAL A 185 -27.75 12.43 12.39
N LYS A 186 -26.47 12.06 12.30
CA LYS A 186 -26.01 10.68 12.45
C LYS A 186 -25.56 10.36 13.87
N LYS A 187 -25.83 9.14 14.33
CA LYS A 187 -25.41 8.63 15.65
C LYS A 187 -23.90 8.66 15.89
N GLY A 188 -23.10 8.42 14.85
CA GLY A 188 -21.63 8.30 14.96
C GLY A 188 -20.87 9.63 14.99
N ASP A 189 -21.53 10.74 14.63
CA ASP A 189 -20.85 12.04 14.48
C ASP A 189 -20.91 12.92 15.73
N HIS A 190 -21.85 12.63 16.64
CA HIS A 190 -22.09 13.42 17.84
C HIS A 190 -22.19 12.54 19.09
N PRO A 191 -21.66 12.97 20.24
CA PRO A 191 -22.03 12.45 21.55
C PRO A 191 -23.55 12.37 21.74
N ARG A 192 -24.00 11.42 22.56
CA ARG A 192 -25.44 11.13 22.70
C ARG A 192 -26.26 12.35 23.14
N ASP A 193 -25.73 13.10 24.09
CA ASP A 193 -26.26 14.34 24.64
C ASP A 193 -26.28 15.48 23.61
N GLU A 194 -25.18 15.71 22.88
CA GLU A 194 -25.11 16.67 21.77
C GLU A 194 -26.13 16.36 20.68
N ARG A 195 -26.23 15.08 20.28
CA ARG A 195 -27.19 14.64 19.27
C ARG A 195 -28.61 14.94 19.69
N VAL A 196 -28.96 14.65 20.95
CA VAL A 196 -30.29 14.94 21.48
C VAL A 196 -30.55 16.45 21.54
N ALA A 197 -29.55 17.25 21.87
CA ALA A 197 -29.66 18.71 21.82
C ALA A 197 -29.93 19.22 20.40
N ILE A 198 -29.20 18.72 19.39
CA ILE A 198 -29.42 19.05 17.97
C ILE A 198 -30.84 18.65 17.54
N ILE A 199 -31.27 17.43 17.84
CA ILE A 199 -32.63 16.94 17.52
C ILE A 199 -33.70 17.80 18.19
N ALA A 200 -33.50 18.19 19.45
CA ALA A 200 -34.45 19.04 20.17
C ALA A 200 -34.56 20.44 19.53
N LEU A 201 -33.44 21.01 19.07
CA LEU A 201 -33.45 22.29 18.32
C LEU A 201 -34.14 22.15 16.95
N LEU A 202 -33.91 21.05 16.24
CA LEU A 202 -34.56 20.76 14.96
C LEU A 202 -36.07 20.51 15.12
N LYS A 203 -36.49 19.82 16.19
CA LYS A 203 -37.92 19.65 16.53
C LYS A 203 -38.58 20.95 16.99
N LEU A 204 -37.83 21.82 17.67
CA LEU A 204 -38.33 23.13 18.08
C LEU A 204 -38.69 23.98 16.87
N GLN A 205 -37.82 24.01 15.87
CA GLN A 205 -38.03 24.81 14.66
C GLN A 205 -39.09 24.23 13.71
N ASP A 206 -39.50 22.96 13.86
CA ASP A 206 -40.59 22.37 13.07
C ASP A 206 -41.93 23.14 13.22
N LYS A 207 -42.07 23.93 14.29
CA LYS A 207 -43.24 24.77 14.55
C LYS A 207 -43.15 26.17 13.93
N TRP A 208 -42.05 26.50 13.27
CA TRP A 208 -41.78 27.83 12.73
C TRP A 208 -42.29 27.97 11.29
N PRO A 209 -42.46 29.20 10.76
CA PRO A 209 -43.09 29.41 9.45
C PRO A 209 -42.35 28.75 8.26
N SER A 210 -41.06 28.49 8.38
CA SER A 210 -40.28 27.82 7.34
C SER A 210 -39.33 26.82 8.01
N PRO A 211 -39.82 25.60 8.30
CA PRO A 211 -39.02 24.62 9.00
C PRO A 211 -37.97 24.01 8.05
N LEU A 212 -36.84 23.62 8.63
CA LEU A 212 -35.78 22.90 7.95
C LEU A 212 -36.18 21.44 7.73
N SER A 213 -35.90 20.91 6.55
CA SER A 213 -36.02 19.47 6.30
C SER A 213 -34.86 18.73 6.96
N TRP A 214 -35.14 17.77 7.84
CA TRP A 214 -34.12 17.01 8.55
C TRP A 214 -34.55 15.56 8.82
N ARG A 215 -33.56 14.69 9.06
CA ARG A 215 -33.78 13.30 9.53
C ARG A 215 -32.67 12.85 10.49
N GLU A 216 -33.01 11.93 11.38
CA GLU A 216 -32.04 11.18 12.20
C GLU A 216 -31.66 9.88 11.48
N GLU A 217 -30.36 9.57 11.41
CA GLU A 217 -29.85 8.28 10.93
C GLU A 217 -29.17 7.53 12.08
N GLU A 218 -29.52 6.24 12.21
CA GLU A 218 -28.98 5.30 13.21
C GLU A 218 -27.51 4.94 12.97
#